data_AF-A0AAD5XBF2-F1
#
_entry.id   AF-A0AAD5XBF2-F1
#
_cell.length_a   1.000
_cell.length_b   1.000
_cell.length_c   1.000
_cell.angle_alpha   90.00
_cell.angle_beta   90.00
_cell.angle_gamma   90.00
#
_symmetry.space_group_name_H-M   'P 1'
#
loop_
_entity.id
_entity.type
_entity.pdbx_description
1 polymer ?
#
loop_
_entity_poly.entity_id
_entity_poly.type
_entity_poly.pdbx_seq_one_letter_code
_entity_poly.pdbx_strand_id
1 'polypeptide(L)'
;MELASGSKPGCMRGSLTDECAYSTLQLVRQSAGNVTKLKVRTEPQRLRARAIKPTSSYLAGLIEGDGTIVVPTYERSPKGKLNYPSIQIAFAAKDYPLAVVLRLLIGHGSISKRSHQAAYIYTVNNLEGLIKVVGLINGYMRTPKIGDLVSLISYLNPKVDTLNVVGLPIDVSCLGSNAWLAGFIEADGSFQVRTSLTSKIKRLALSFELTQARVNHDGYPKHHRCFGHRSFSWR
;
A
#
# COMPACT_ATOMS: atom_id res chain seq x y z
N MET A 1 -2.76 47.90 21.91
CA MET A 1 -1.66 47.00 21.51
C MET A 1 -1.57 45.93 22.57
N GLU A 2 -2.15 44.77 22.34
CA GLU A 2 -2.00 43.62 23.21
C GLU A 2 -1.77 42.41 22.30
N LEU A 3 -0.59 41.81 22.45
CA LEU A 3 -0.05 40.77 21.58
C LEU A 3 -0.53 39.40 22.05
N ALA A 4 -1.16 38.67 21.14
CA ALA A 4 -1.46 37.27 21.27
C ALA A 4 -0.18 36.42 21.37
N SER A 5 -0.12 35.48 22.32
CA SER A 5 0.85 34.38 22.30
C SER A 5 0.11 33.06 22.04
N GLY A 6 0.15 32.62 20.78
CA GLY A 6 -0.35 31.32 20.35
C GLY A 6 0.64 30.21 20.68
N SER A 7 0.18 29.18 21.40
CA SER A 7 0.92 27.95 21.63
C SER A 7 1.03 27.13 20.34
N LYS A 8 2.27 26.79 19.93
CA LYS A 8 2.52 25.80 18.89
C LYS A 8 2.38 24.39 19.48
N PRO A 9 1.72 23.43 18.81
CA PRO A 9 1.76 22.04 19.24
C PRO A 9 3.14 21.44 18.93
N GLY A 10 3.86 21.07 19.98
CA GLY A 10 5.16 20.39 19.90
C GLY A 10 5.02 18.94 19.42
N CYS A 11 5.85 18.56 18.45
CA CYS A 11 6.03 17.18 18.03
C CYS A 11 6.76 16.41 19.14
N MET A 12 6.03 15.59 19.89
CA MET A 12 6.58 14.72 20.92
C MET A 12 7.42 13.61 20.28
N ARG A 13 8.68 13.49 20.72
CA ARG A 13 9.56 12.36 20.40
C ARG A 13 9.10 11.14 21.19
N GLY A 14 8.54 10.14 20.51
CA GLY A 14 8.29 8.81 21.07
C GLY A 14 9.51 7.91 20.86
N SER A 15 10.02 7.33 21.95
CA SER A 15 11.03 6.29 21.95
C SER A 15 10.46 5.00 21.35
N LEU A 16 11.06 4.51 20.26
CA LEU A 16 10.75 3.22 19.65
C LEU A 16 11.60 2.13 20.29
N THR A 17 11.00 1.36 21.18
CA THR A 17 11.49 0.02 21.51
C THR A 17 10.29 -0.91 21.54
N ASP A 18 10.07 -1.66 20.46
CA ASP A 18 9.23 -2.84 20.47
C ASP A 18 9.86 -3.86 19.51
N GLU A 19 10.40 -4.94 20.08
CA GLU A 19 10.89 -6.09 19.35
C GLU A 19 9.75 -6.71 18.53
N CYS A 20 9.90 -6.72 17.21
CA CYS A 20 8.99 -7.41 16.31
C CYS A 20 9.41 -8.89 16.22
N ALA A 21 8.65 -9.78 16.85
CA ALA A 21 8.84 -11.22 16.73
C ALA A 21 8.47 -11.67 15.31
N TYR A 22 9.46 -11.76 14.42
CA TYR A 22 9.30 -12.42 13.13
C TYR A 22 9.40 -13.93 13.30
N SER A 23 8.40 -14.66 12.78
CA SER A 23 8.46 -16.12 12.69
C SER A 23 9.63 -16.55 11.79
N THR A 24 10.59 -17.28 12.33
CA THR A 24 11.72 -17.83 11.56
C THR A 24 11.23 -18.93 10.63
N LEU A 25 11.39 -18.74 9.31
CA LEU A 25 11.20 -19.81 8.32
C LEU A 25 12.47 -20.67 8.28
N GLN A 26 12.47 -21.85 8.89
CA GLN A 26 13.53 -22.84 8.68
C GLN A 26 13.20 -23.75 7.49
N LEU A 27 14.11 -23.80 6.52
CA LEU A 27 14.04 -24.67 5.35
C LEU A 27 14.53 -26.08 5.75
N VAL A 28 13.61 -27.03 5.93
CA VAL A 28 13.98 -28.43 6.17
C VAL A 28 14.27 -29.09 4.82
N ARG A 29 15.53 -29.45 4.55
CA ARG A 29 15.88 -30.34 3.43
C ARG A 29 15.55 -31.78 3.85
N GLN A 30 14.80 -32.50 3.02
CA GLN A 30 14.78 -33.97 3.04
C GLN A 30 15.02 -34.52 1.63
N SER A 31 15.77 -35.61 1.59
CA SER A 31 16.14 -36.38 0.41
C SER A 31 14.93 -37.05 -0.24
N ALA A 32 14.98 -37.12 -1.57
CA ALA A 32 14.25 -38.01 -2.49
C ALA A 32 12.81 -38.43 -2.11
N GLY A 33 11.83 -37.83 -2.81
CA GLY A 33 10.45 -38.36 -2.89
C GLY A 33 9.39 -37.27 -2.82
N ASN A 34 8.49 -37.26 -3.80
CA ASN A 34 7.46 -36.26 -4.03
C ASN A 34 6.54 -35.97 -2.81
N VAL A 35 6.28 -34.67 -2.58
CA VAL A 35 5.07 -33.96 -2.08
C VAL A 35 5.50 -32.82 -1.14
N THR A 36 5.43 -31.57 -1.62
CA THR A 36 5.65 -30.37 -0.80
C THR A 36 4.37 -30.02 -0.01
N LYS A 37 4.29 -30.47 1.24
CA LYS A 37 3.38 -29.88 2.23
C LYS A 37 4.20 -28.96 3.13
N LEU A 38 4.12 -27.66 2.88
CA LEU A 38 4.65 -26.63 3.79
C LEU A 38 3.85 -26.69 5.09
N LYS A 39 4.43 -27.29 6.13
CA LYS A 39 3.83 -27.32 7.47
C LYS A 39 4.18 -26.02 8.19
N VAL A 40 3.33 -25.01 8.04
CA VAL A 40 3.38 -23.81 8.87
C VAL A 40 2.93 -24.22 10.28
N ARG A 41 3.83 -24.15 11.26
CA ARG A 41 3.45 -24.19 12.67
C ARG A 41 2.96 -22.79 13.04
N THR A 42 1.65 -22.58 13.07
CA THR A 42 1.06 -21.39 13.67
C THR A 42 0.97 -21.59 15.18
N GLU A 43 1.82 -20.87 15.91
CA GLU A 43 1.64 -20.61 17.34
C GLU A 43 0.31 -19.84 17.53
N PRO A 44 -0.59 -20.26 18.45
CA PRO A 44 -1.85 -19.58 18.68
C PRO A 44 -1.62 -18.37 19.57
N GLN A 45 -1.01 -17.32 19.03
CA GLN A 45 -0.84 -16.09 19.78
C GLN A 45 -1.98 -15.11 19.48
N ARG A 46 -2.76 -14.85 20.53
CA ARG A 46 -3.65 -13.69 20.70
C ARG A 46 -2.91 -12.40 20.33
N LEU A 47 -2.79 -12.10 19.03
CA LEU A 47 -2.26 -10.83 18.54
C LEU A 47 -3.34 -9.77 18.74
N ARG A 48 -3.22 -9.07 19.88
CA ARG A 48 -4.11 -8.00 20.32
C ARG A 48 -4.17 -6.91 19.24
N ALA A 49 -5.36 -6.34 19.07
CA ALA A 49 -5.78 -5.32 18.10
C ALA A 49 -4.93 -4.03 17.97
N ARG A 50 -3.77 -3.95 18.64
CA ARG A 50 -2.85 -2.80 18.65
C ARG A 50 -1.77 -2.85 17.56
N ALA A 51 -1.43 -4.03 17.04
CA ALA A 51 -0.43 -4.21 15.98
C ALA A 51 -0.96 -3.93 14.55
N ILE A 52 -2.26 -3.63 14.40
CA ILE A 52 -2.96 -3.53 13.10
C ILE A 52 -2.80 -2.15 12.44
N LYS A 53 -2.59 -1.09 13.24
CA LYS A 53 -2.55 0.31 12.74
C LYS A 53 -1.38 0.64 11.79
N PRO A 54 -0.12 0.23 12.06
CA PRO A 54 0.97 0.56 11.13
C PRO A 54 0.79 -0.14 9.77
N THR A 55 0.27 -1.36 9.76
CA THR A 55 0.07 -2.14 8.52
C THR A 55 -1.04 -1.56 7.62
N SER A 56 -2.08 -0.96 8.19
CA SER A 56 -3.18 -0.34 7.43
C SER A 56 -2.72 0.84 6.57
N SER A 57 -2.06 1.82 7.20
CA SER A 57 -1.56 3.00 6.49
C SER A 57 -0.47 2.66 5.47
N TYR A 58 0.46 1.73 5.82
CA TYR A 58 1.44 1.21 4.87
C TYR A 58 0.77 0.55 3.65
N LEU A 59 -0.22 -0.32 3.87
CA LEU A 59 -0.94 -1.00 2.78
C LEU A 59 -1.67 0.01 1.88
N ALA A 60 -2.26 1.06 2.46
CA ALA A 60 -2.88 2.13 1.67
C ALA A 60 -1.85 2.81 0.76
N GLY A 61 -0.68 3.20 1.30
CA GLY A 61 0.40 3.78 0.50
C GLY A 61 0.88 2.87 -0.64
N LEU A 62 1.08 1.58 -0.35
CA LEU A 62 1.50 0.60 -1.34
C LEU A 62 0.45 0.40 -2.45
N ILE A 63 -0.85 0.35 -2.11
CA ILE A 63 -1.94 0.26 -3.09
C ILE A 63 -2.05 1.56 -3.92
N GLU A 64 -1.79 2.71 -3.32
CA GLU A 64 -1.85 3.99 -4.02
C GLU A 64 -0.72 4.20 -5.03
N GLY A 65 0.46 3.63 -4.79
CA GLY A 65 1.53 3.53 -5.78
C GLY A 65 1.24 2.42 -6.81
N ASP A 66 1.52 1.16 -6.46
CA ASP A 66 1.55 0.01 -7.38
C ASP A 66 0.23 -0.76 -7.51
N GLY A 67 -0.77 -0.41 -6.70
CA GLY A 67 -2.05 -1.10 -6.69
C GLY A 67 -3.06 -0.62 -7.73
N THR A 68 -4.03 -1.47 -8.05
CA THR A 68 -5.20 -1.14 -8.87
C THR A 68 -6.46 -1.65 -8.18
N ILE A 69 -7.45 -0.78 -8.02
CA ILE A 69 -8.79 -1.15 -7.56
C ILE A 69 -9.69 -1.20 -8.79
N VAL A 70 -10.16 -2.40 -9.14
CA VAL A 70 -11.05 -2.62 -10.28
C VAL A 70 -12.46 -2.80 -9.75
N VAL A 71 -13.37 -1.92 -10.17
CA VAL A 71 -14.81 -2.02 -9.87
C VAL A 71 -15.56 -2.15 -11.20
N PRO A 72 -16.31 -3.25 -11.42
CA PRO A 72 -17.02 -3.43 -12.67
C PRO A 72 -18.22 -2.49 -12.78
N THR A 73 -18.37 -1.82 -13.92
CA THR A 73 -19.54 -0.98 -14.24
C THR A 73 -20.76 -1.80 -14.63
N TYR A 74 -20.54 -2.97 -15.25
CA TYR A 74 -21.58 -3.92 -15.65
C TYR A 74 -21.29 -5.28 -15.03
N GLU A 75 -22.32 -5.93 -14.47
CA GLU A 75 -22.17 -7.27 -13.86
C GLU A 75 -21.72 -8.33 -14.86
N ARG A 76 -22.08 -8.17 -16.13
CA ARG A 76 -21.65 -9.06 -17.22
C ARG A 76 -21.04 -8.28 -18.36
N SER A 77 -20.01 -8.86 -18.96
CA SER A 77 -19.47 -8.40 -20.24
C SER A 77 -20.46 -8.67 -21.39
N PRO A 78 -20.28 -8.03 -22.56
CA PRO A 78 -21.07 -8.33 -23.77
C PRO A 78 -21.01 -9.82 -24.19
N LYS A 79 -19.97 -10.54 -23.76
CA LYS A 79 -19.79 -11.99 -24.00
C LYS A 79 -20.43 -12.87 -22.91
N GLY A 80 -21.22 -12.30 -22.01
CA GLY A 80 -21.92 -13.00 -20.94
C GLY A 80 -21.08 -13.39 -19.72
N LYS A 81 -19.77 -13.12 -19.72
CA LYS A 81 -18.88 -13.41 -18.59
C LYS A 81 -19.15 -12.46 -17.42
N LEU A 82 -19.27 -13.00 -16.20
CA LEU A 82 -19.42 -12.25 -14.96
C LEU A 82 -18.14 -11.45 -14.66
N ASN A 83 -18.33 -10.17 -14.32
CA ASN A 83 -17.27 -9.28 -13.88
C ASN A 83 -17.31 -9.16 -12.36
N TYR A 84 -16.15 -9.24 -11.72
CA TYR A 84 -16.02 -9.13 -10.28
C TYR A 84 -15.04 -8.02 -9.94
N PRO A 85 -15.28 -7.30 -8.83
CA PRO A 85 -14.28 -6.36 -8.32
C PRO A 85 -13.01 -7.09 -7.91
N SER A 86 -11.89 -6.37 -7.98
CA SER A 86 -10.62 -6.90 -7.47
C SER A 86 -9.69 -5.78 -7.04
N ILE A 87 -8.86 -6.07 -6.05
CA ILE A 87 -7.70 -5.25 -5.70
C ILE A 87 -6.47 -6.04 -6.13
N GLN A 88 -5.63 -5.42 -6.95
CA GLN A 88 -4.44 -6.04 -7.52
C GLN A 88 -3.21 -5.22 -7.18
N ILE A 89 -2.09 -5.86 -6.86
CA ILE A 89 -0.79 -5.20 -6.68
C ILE A 89 0.23 -5.97 -7.50
N ALA A 90 0.94 -5.27 -8.37
CA ALA A 90 2.02 -5.83 -9.16
C ALA A 90 3.34 -5.74 -8.38
N PHE A 91 4.12 -6.82 -8.41
CA PHE A 91 5.43 -6.90 -7.78
C PHE A 91 6.45 -7.37 -8.80
N ALA A 92 7.65 -6.80 -8.80
CA ALA A 92 8.76 -7.42 -9.50
C ALA A 92 9.11 -8.78 -8.88
N ALA A 93 9.75 -9.67 -9.63
CA ALA A 93 10.09 -11.01 -9.16
C ALA A 93 10.97 -11.00 -7.90
N LYS A 94 11.85 -10.00 -7.77
CA LYS A 94 12.69 -9.77 -6.58
C LYS A 94 11.86 -9.48 -5.31
N ASP A 95 10.67 -8.91 -5.47
CA ASP A 95 9.79 -8.48 -4.38
C ASP A 95 8.67 -9.50 -4.11
N TYR A 96 8.77 -10.70 -4.70
CA TYR A 96 7.84 -11.81 -4.41
C TYR A 96 7.68 -12.13 -2.91
N PRO A 97 8.74 -12.09 -2.06
CA PRO A 97 8.57 -12.31 -0.62
C PRO A 97 7.59 -11.32 0.03
N LEU A 98 7.58 -10.05 -0.41
CA LEU A 98 6.64 -9.05 0.09
C LEU A 98 5.19 -9.42 -0.27
N ALA A 99 4.95 -9.88 -1.51
CA ALA A 99 3.63 -10.37 -1.93
C ALA A 99 3.15 -11.53 -1.05
N VAL A 100 4.04 -12.47 -0.68
CA VAL A 100 3.71 -13.59 0.20
C VAL A 100 3.35 -13.11 1.61
N VAL A 101 4.12 -12.17 2.17
CA VAL A 101 3.86 -11.58 3.49
C VAL A 101 2.50 -10.88 3.50
N LEU A 102 2.19 -10.06 2.47
CA LEU A 102 0.91 -9.37 2.37
C LEU A 102 -0.27 -10.34 2.29
N ARG A 103 -0.16 -11.40 1.48
CA ARG A 103 -1.18 -12.45 1.42
C ARG A 103 -1.41 -13.12 2.77
N LEU A 104 -0.35 -13.38 3.54
CA LEU A 104 -0.45 -13.98 4.88
C LEU A 104 -1.08 -13.01 5.89
N LEU A 105 -0.69 -11.74 5.88
CA LEU A 105 -1.23 -10.70 6.77
C LEU A 105 -2.72 -10.43 6.48
N ILE A 106 -3.08 -10.31 5.20
CA ILE A 106 -4.46 -10.11 4.78
C ILE A 106 -5.27 -11.40 4.96
N GLY A 107 -4.66 -12.57 4.80
CA GLY A 107 -5.32 -13.87 4.94
C GLY A 107 -6.27 -14.23 3.79
N HIS A 108 -6.30 -13.42 2.72
CA HIS A 108 -7.12 -13.62 1.53
C HIS A 108 -6.30 -13.38 0.26
N GLY A 109 -6.84 -13.79 -0.88
CA GLY A 109 -6.27 -13.51 -2.20
C GLY A 109 -5.26 -14.55 -2.69
N SER A 110 -4.84 -14.37 -3.94
CA SER A 110 -3.96 -15.29 -4.66
C SER A 110 -2.82 -14.53 -5.33
N ILE A 111 -1.66 -15.18 -5.48
CA ILE A 111 -0.52 -14.62 -6.19
C ILE A 111 -0.33 -15.41 -7.49
N SER A 112 -0.29 -14.72 -8.61
CA SER A 112 -0.09 -15.29 -9.94
C SER A 112 1.18 -14.76 -10.58
N LYS A 113 1.92 -15.61 -11.31
CA LYS A 113 3.12 -15.20 -12.07
C LYS A 113 2.70 -14.68 -13.44
N ARG A 114 3.28 -13.57 -13.92
CA ARG A 114 3.11 -13.12 -15.30
C ARG A 114 3.99 -13.98 -16.23
N SER A 115 3.42 -14.57 -17.27
CA SER A 115 4.13 -15.52 -18.15
C SER A 115 5.33 -14.91 -18.89
N HIS A 116 5.24 -13.64 -19.28
CA HIS A 116 6.24 -12.96 -20.12
C HIS A 116 6.99 -11.83 -19.39
N GLN A 117 6.84 -11.71 -18.08
CA GLN A 117 7.47 -10.67 -17.28
C GLN A 117 8.01 -11.28 -16.00
N ALA A 118 9.15 -10.78 -15.52
CA ALA A 118 9.67 -11.12 -14.19
C ALA A 118 8.87 -10.39 -13.11
N ALA A 119 7.57 -10.70 -13.03
CA ALA A 119 6.62 -10.04 -12.16
C ALA A 119 5.54 -11.01 -11.66
N TYR A 120 5.00 -10.69 -10.50
CA TYR A 120 3.90 -11.38 -9.86
C TYR A 120 2.77 -10.39 -9.60
N ILE A 121 1.54 -10.89 -9.59
CA ILE A 121 0.38 -10.10 -9.19
C ILE A 121 -0.28 -10.77 -8.01
N TYR A 122 -0.37 -10.03 -6.93
CA TYR A 122 -1.23 -10.35 -5.81
C TYR A 122 -2.63 -9.81 -6.10
N THR A 123 -3.66 -10.65 -5.99
CA THR A 123 -5.06 -10.30 -6.28
C THR A 123 -5.98 -10.72 -5.14
N VAL A 124 -6.79 -9.79 -4.66
CA VAL A 124 -7.90 -10.03 -3.75
C VAL A 124 -9.20 -9.77 -4.51
N ASN A 125 -10.03 -10.81 -4.69
CA ASN A 125 -11.28 -10.73 -5.45
C ASN A 125 -12.45 -11.47 -4.77
N ASN A 126 -12.22 -12.13 -3.63
CA ASN A 126 -13.29 -12.72 -2.84
C ASN A 126 -13.91 -11.65 -1.92
N LEU A 127 -15.22 -11.79 -1.65
CA LEU A 127 -16.02 -10.79 -0.94
C LEU A 127 -15.44 -10.43 0.44
N GLU A 128 -15.13 -11.43 1.26
CA GLU A 128 -14.57 -11.24 2.61
C GLU A 128 -13.22 -10.51 2.57
N GLY A 129 -12.34 -10.89 1.65
CA GLY A 129 -11.04 -10.26 1.47
C GLY A 129 -11.16 -8.80 1.02
N LEU A 130 -12.10 -8.50 0.13
CA LEU A 130 -12.37 -7.13 -0.30
C LEU A 130 -12.88 -6.27 0.86
N ILE A 131 -13.85 -6.76 1.63
CA ILE A 131 -14.36 -6.07 2.84
C ILE A 131 -13.23 -5.83 3.83
N LYS A 132 -12.36 -6.83 4.05
CA LYS A 132 -11.21 -6.70 4.95
C LYS A 132 -10.23 -5.64 4.48
N VAL A 133 -9.84 -5.63 3.19
CA VAL A 133 -8.92 -4.62 2.65
C VAL A 133 -9.55 -3.23 2.72
N VAL A 134 -10.82 -3.08 2.34
CA VAL A 134 -11.57 -1.82 2.47
C VAL A 134 -11.52 -1.31 3.91
N GLY A 135 -11.83 -2.16 4.89
CA GLY A 135 -11.77 -1.79 6.32
C GLY A 135 -10.35 -1.41 6.79
N LEU A 136 -9.31 -1.99 6.20
CA LEU A 136 -7.92 -1.66 6.54
C LEU A 136 -7.47 -0.31 5.99
N ILE A 137 -7.87 0.06 4.76
CA ILE A 137 -7.32 1.25 4.07
C ILE A 137 -8.26 2.47 4.08
N ASN A 138 -9.55 2.28 4.39
CA ASN A 138 -10.52 3.38 4.48
C ASN A 138 -10.08 4.39 5.55
N GLY A 139 -9.89 5.65 5.15
CA GLY A 139 -9.37 6.73 5.99
C GLY A 139 -7.84 6.88 6.00
N TYR A 140 -7.11 6.10 5.20
CA TYR A 140 -5.65 6.24 5.03
C TYR A 140 -5.21 6.63 3.60
N MET A 141 -6.15 6.75 2.66
CA MET A 141 -5.88 7.12 1.27
C MET A 141 -5.52 8.61 1.16
N ARG A 142 -4.49 8.95 0.39
CA ARG A 142 -3.99 10.34 0.22
C ARG A 142 -3.90 10.80 -1.23
N THR A 143 -4.28 9.96 -2.18
CA THR A 143 -4.30 10.25 -3.61
C THR A 143 -5.75 10.19 -4.13
N PRO A 144 -6.01 10.70 -5.35
CA PRO A 144 -7.31 10.55 -5.98
C PRO A 144 -7.79 9.11 -6.22
N LYS A 145 -6.93 8.08 -6.05
CA LYS A 145 -7.32 6.67 -6.09
C LYS A 145 -8.37 6.32 -5.02
N ILE A 146 -8.60 7.21 -4.05
CA ILE A 146 -9.75 7.14 -3.13
C ILE A 146 -11.10 7.04 -3.85
N GLY A 147 -11.24 7.60 -5.06
CA GLY A 147 -12.46 7.49 -5.86
C GLY A 147 -12.80 6.04 -6.22
N ASP A 148 -11.79 5.23 -6.55
CA ASP A 148 -11.96 3.81 -6.83
C ASP A 148 -12.35 3.04 -5.55
N LEU A 149 -11.77 3.42 -4.40
CA LEU A 149 -12.12 2.85 -3.11
C LEU A 149 -13.57 3.15 -2.73
N VAL A 150 -14.03 4.39 -2.89
CA VAL A 150 -15.43 4.78 -2.64
C VAL A 150 -16.40 4.05 -3.57
N SER A 151 -16.01 3.87 -4.84
CA SER A 151 -16.78 3.07 -5.79
C SER A 151 -16.87 1.60 -5.37
N LEU A 152 -15.76 1.04 -4.86
CA LEU A 152 -15.74 -0.32 -4.33
C LEU A 152 -16.62 -0.46 -3.09
N ILE A 153 -16.58 0.50 -2.16
CA ILE A 153 -17.46 0.53 -0.97
C ILE A 153 -18.94 0.51 -1.41
N SER A 154 -19.30 1.39 -2.36
CA SER A 154 -20.66 1.46 -2.91
C SER A 154 -21.09 0.15 -3.58
N TYR A 155 -20.15 -0.55 -4.23
CA TYR A 155 -20.40 -1.86 -4.83
C TYR A 155 -20.64 -2.96 -3.77
N LEU A 156 -19.91 -2.93 -2.66
CA LEU A 156 -19.92 -3.98 -1.64
C LEU A 156 -21.09 -3.88 -0.65
N ASN A 157 -21.43 -2.67 -0.20
CA ASN A 157 -22.51 -2.44 0.79
C ASN A 157 -23.82 -3.18 0.46
N PRO A 158 -24.39 -3.10 -0.76
CA PRO A 158 -25.65 -3.78 -1.07
C PRO A 158 -25.51 -5.31 -1.23
N LYS A 159 -24.29 -5.86 -1.22
CA LYS A 159 -24.06 -7.31 -1.36
C LYS A 159 -24.04 -8.03 0.00
N VAL A 160 -24.04 -7.29 1.11
CA VAL A 160 -24.03 -7.83 2.47
C VAL A 160 -24.92 -6.97 3.36
N ASP A 161 -26.06 -7.49 3.81
CA ASP A 161 -27.08 -6.73 4.54
C ASP A 161 -26.56 -6.02 5.81
N THR A 162 -25.55 -6.60 6.46
CA THR A 162 -24.94 -6.04 7.68
C THR A 162 -23.80 -5.06 7.40
N LEU A 163 -23.38 -4.89 6.14
CA LEU A 163 -22.26 -4.05 5.78
C LEU A 163 -22.73 -2.62 5.51
N ASN A 164 -22.32 -1.71 6.38
CA ASN A 164 -22.61 -0.28 6.25
C ASN A 164 -21.32 0.53 6.35
N VAL A 165 -20.41 0.34 5.39
CA VAL A 165 -19.15 1.09 5.35
C VAL A 165 -19.40 2.44 4.70
N VAL A 166 -19.05 3.52 5.39
CA VAL A 166 -19.04 4.87 4.84
C VAL A 166 -17.63 5.20 4.36
N GLY A 167 -17.51 5.67 3.12
CA GLY A 167 -16.24 6.15 2.59
C GLY A 167 -15.74 7.36 3.38
N LEU A 168 -14.53 7.27 3.93
CA LEU A 168 -13.89 8.37 4.64
C LEU A 168 -13.22 9.33 3.66
N PRO A 169 -13.05 10.62 4.02
CA PRO A 169 -12.36 11.59 3.17
C PRO A 169 -10.86 11.26 3.06
N ILE A 170 -10.20 11.98 2.14
CA ILE A 170 -8.75 11.92 1.96
C ILE A 170 -8.01 12.24 3.28
N ASP A 171 -6.99 11.44 3.61
CA ASP A 171 -6.17 11.65 4.82
C ASP A 171 -5.21 12.83 4.60
N VAL A 172 -5.44 13.91 5.38
CA VAL A 172 -4.64 15.14 5.36
C VAL A 172 -3.68 15.25 6.56
N SER A 173 -3.53 14.19 7.35
CA SER A 173 -2.60 14.19 8.48
C SER A 173 -1.13 14.28 8.01
N CYS A 174 -0.25 14.77 8.89
CA CYS A 174 1.17 14.95 8.57
C CYS A 174 1.80 13.66 7.98
N LEU A 175 2.71 13.78 7.01
CA LEU A 175 3.32 12.60 6.35
C LEU A 175 4.04 11.64 7.31
N GLY A 176 4.57 12.15 8.42
CA GLY A 176 5.22 11.35 9.45
C GLY A 176 4.28 10.83 10.54
N SER A 177 2.96 11.04 10.43
CA SER A 177 1.99 10.61 11.45
C SER A 177 1.70 9.10 11.41
N ASN A 178 1.96 8.45 10.28
CA ASN A 178 1.68 7.05 10.04
C ASN A 178 2.63 6.46 8.97
N ALA A 179 2.44 5.18 8.61
CA ALA A 179 3.32 4.46 7.70
C ALA A 179 2.95 4.59 6.21
N TRP A 180 2.01 5.48 5.87
CA TRP A 180 1.55 5.66 4.49
C TRP A 180 2.70 5.99 3.53
N LEU A 181 3.55 6.95 3.90
CA LEU A 181 4.66 7.38 3.04
C LEU A 181 5.66 6.24 2.81
N ALA A 182 5.88 5.37 3.80
CA ALA A 182 6.76 4.22 3.65
C ALA A 182 6.21 3.23 2.60
N GLY A 183 4.91 2.93 2.64
CA GLY A 183 4.27 2.06 1.63
C GLY A 183 4.29 2.68 0.24
N PHE A 184 4.11 4.00 0.16
CA PHE A 184 4.15 4.72 -1.11
C PHE A 184 5.57 4.78 -1.72
N ILE A 185 6.60 4.93 -0.87
CA ILE A 185 8.02 4.85 -1.27
C ILE A 185 8.40 3.44 -1.73
N GLU A 186 7.88 2.39 -1.11
CA GLU A 186 8.12 1.02 -1.55
C GLU A 186 7.63 0.78 -2.98
N ALA A 187 6.53 1.43 -3.38
CA ALA A 187 5.99 1.36 -4.74
C ALA A 187 6.78 2.25 -5.73
N ASP A 188 6.80 3.57 -5.50
CA ASP A 188 7.22 4.56 -6.49
C ASP A 188 8.55 5.28 -6.13
N GLY A 189 9.21 4.89 -5.04
CA GLY A 189 10.43 5.50 -4.56
C GLY A 189 11.69 4.96 -5.24
N SER A 190 12.69 5.84 -5.40
CA SER A 190 13.99 5.49 -5.97
C SER A 190 15.13 6.10 -5.16
N PHE A 191 15.97 5.25 -4.57
CA PHE A 191 17.22 5.65 -3.91
C PHE A 191 18.39 5.37 -4.84
N GLN A 192 19.15 6.40 -5.18
CA GLN A 192 20.20 6.32 -6.19
C GLN A 192 21.53 6.84 -5.64
N VAL A 193 22.60 6.10 -5.93
CA VAL A 193 23.98 6.55 -5.73
C VAL A 193 24.57 6.84 -7.10
N ARG A 194 24.89 8.10 -7.37
CA ARG A 194 25.42 8.56 -8.66
C ARG A 194 26.89 8.92 -8.50
N THR A 195 27.75 8.27 -9.27
CA THR A 195 29.18 8.56 -9.32
C THR A 195 29.57 9.11 -10.68
N SER A 196 30.31 10.22 -10.71
CA SER A 196 30.97 10.71 -11.91
C SER A 196 32.48 10.52 -11.75
N LEU A 197 33.02 9.51 -12.43
CA LEU A 197 34.44 9.15 -12.42
C LEU A 197 35.19 9.69 -13.63
N THR A 198 34.46 10.15 -14.65
CA THR A 198 35.00 10.67 -15.91
C THR A 198 35.35 12.16 -15.86
N SER A 199 34.83 12.90 -14.87
CA SER A 199 35.19 14.30 -14.65
C SER A 199 36.54 14.43 -13.94
N LYS A 200 37.28 15.53 -14.20
CA LYS A 200 38.55 15.85 -13.51
C LYS A 200 38.45 15.77 -11.98
N ILE A 201 37.30 16.16 -11.44
CA ILE A 201 36.95 16.00 -10.03
C ILE A 201 35.97 14.82 -9.94
N LYS A 202 36.35 13.78 -9.20
CA LYS A 202 35.46 12.65 -8.93
C LYS A 202 34.30 13.12 -8.06
N ARG A 203 33.06 12.81 -8.45
CA ARG A 203 31.85 13.21 -7.71
C ARG A 203 31.06 11.99 -7.25
N LEU A 204 30.59 12.04 -6.01
CA LEU A 204 29.62 11.12 -5.44
C LEU A 204 28.38 11.94 -5.04
N ALA A 205 27.20 11.51 -5.47
CA ALA A 205 25.93 12.13 -5.14
C ALA A 205 24.91 11.07 -4.72
N LEU A 206 24.09 11.41 -3.72
CA LEU A 206 22.95 10.60 -3.28
C LEU A 206 21.68 11.32 -3.74
N SER A 207 20.77 10.59 -4.38
CA SER A 207 19.47 11.11 -4.81
C SER A 207 18.36 10.22 -4.28
N PHE A 208 17.29 10.86 -3.80
CA PHE A 208 16.02 10.19 -3.55
C PHE A 208 14.98 10.84 -4.44
N GLU A 209 14.30 10.02 -5.25
CA GLU A 209 13.30 10.45 -6.21
C GLU A 209 11.97 9.75 -5.90
N LEU A 210 10.88 10.51 -5.94
CA LEU A 210 9.51 10.02 -5.80
C LEU A 210 8.67 10.68 -6.88
N THR A 211 8.02 9.89 -7.72
CA THR A 211 7.31 10.39 -8.89
C THR A 211 5.81 10.13 -8.76
N GLN A 212 4.98 11.09 -9.15
CA GLN A 212 3.54 10.88 -9.27
C GLN A 212 2.99 11.69 -10.44
N ALA A 213 2.04 11.10 -11.18
CA ALA A 213 1.36 11.79 -12.26
C ALA A 213 0.56 13.00 -11.74
N ARG A 214 0.70 14.15 -12.41
CA ARG A 214 -0.02 15.40 -12.08
C ARG A 214 -1.52 15.30 -12.31
N VAL A 215 -1.92 14.39 -13.19
CA VAL A 215 -3.30 14.18 -13.67
C VAL A 215 -3.64 12.70 -13.51
N ASN A 216 -4.88 12.39 -13.17
CA ASN A 216 -5.40 11.01 -13.19
C ASN A 216 -5.56 10.49 -14.63
N HIS A 217 -5.80 9.19 -14.77
CA HIS A 217 -6.18 8.58 -16.04
C HIS A 217 -7.44 9.22 -16.65
N ASP A 218 -8.33 9.79 -15.83
CA ASP A 218 -9.56 10.47 -16.25
C ASP A 218 -9.37 11.95 -16.62
N GLY A 219 -8.14 12.45 -16.67
CA GLY A 219 -7.85 13.83 -17.09
C GLY A 219 -8.03 14.91 -16.02
N TYR A 220 -8.45 14.55 -14.80
CA TYR A 220 -8.59 15.49 -13.68
C TYR A 220 -7.27 15.69 -12.89
N PRO A 221 -6.93 16.92 -12.48
CA PRO A 221 -5.74 17.20 -11.69
C PRO A 221 -5.83 16.57 -10.29
N LYS A 222 -4.73 15.98 -9.81
CA LYS A 222 -4.69 15.21 -8.55
C LYS A 222 -4.69 16.05 -7.26
N HIS A 223 -4.63 17.39 -7.36
CA HIS A 223 -4.47 18.27 -6.20
C HIS A 223 -5.62 19.28 -6.07
N HIS A 224 -6.25 19.31 -4.89
CA HIS A 224 -6.74 20.56 -4.34
C HIS A 224 -5.51 21.35 -3.88
N ARG A 225 -5.35 22.60 -4.36
CA ARG A 225 -4.23 23.48 -4.02
C ARG A 225 -4.25 23.78 -2.52
N CYS A 226 -3.52 22.98 -1.74
CA CYS A 226 -3.19 23.27 -0.35
C CYS A 226 -1.68 23.16 -0.13
N PHE A 227 -0.88 23.88 -0.92
CA PHE A 227 0.46 24.31 -0.49
C PHE A 227 0.77 25.63 -1.20
N GLY A 228 0.82 26.70 -0.42
CA GLY A 228 1.35 27.99 -0.87
C GLY A 228 2.76 27.79 -1.40
N HIS A 229 3.03 28.34 -2.58
CA HIS A 229 4.34 28.42 -3.19
C HIS A 229 5.39 28.87 -2.16
N ARG A 230 6.24 27.94 -1.74
CA ARG A 230 7.63 28.25 -1.43
C ARG A 230 8.46 27.25 -2.21
N SER A 231 9.04 27.74 -3.30
CA SER A 231 10.17 27.11 -3.97
C SER A 231 11.26 26.87 -2.92
N PHE A 232 11.46 25.62 -2.53
CA PHE A 232 12.69 25.22 -1.86
C PHE A 232 13.74 24.99 -2.94
N SER A 233 14.54 26.02 -3.17
CA SER A 233 15.85 25.90 -3.78
C SER A 233 16.75 25.20 -2.75
N TRP A 234 17.17 23.98 -3.06
CA TRP A 234 18.45 23.49 -2.55
C TRP A 234 19.52 24.05 -3.48
N ARG A 235 20.53 24.69 -2.87
CA ARG A 235 21.63 25.40 -3.55
C ARG A 235 22.22 24.63 -4.72
#